data_AF-A7H8V3-F1
#
_entry.id   AF-A7H8V3-F1
#
_cell.length_a   1.000
_cell.length_b   1.000
_cell.length_c   1.000
_cell.angle_alpha   90.00
_cell.angle_beta   90.00
_cell.angle_gamma   90.00
#
_symmetry.space_group_name_H-M   'P 1'
#
loop_
_entity.id
_entity.type
_entity.pdbx_description
1 polymer ?
#
loop_
_entity_poly.entity_id
_entity_poly.type
_entity_poly.pdbx_seq_one_letter_code
_entity_poly.pdbx_strand_id
1 'polypeptide(L)'
;MARQSSIDDIIRETADEVVARVSAAISRHVGDLVQEGIRRELGKSPAARRPAAAARRGEITRWVADARARRVPNFVIEATGLETKKKIVAKFGENAAFEKGKPLPKAKAA
;
A
#
# COMPACT_ATOMS: atom_id res chain seq x y z
N MET A 1 -7.58 23.77 73.86
CA MET A 1 -6.88 24.90 73.19
C MET A 1 -6.98 24.68 71.69
N ALA A 2 -7.67 25.56 70.97
CA ALA A 2 -7.85 25.45 69.53
C ALA A 2 -6.52 25.80 68.83
N ARG A 3 -5.96 24.86 68.04
CA ARG A 3 -4.85 25.15 67.11
C ARG A 3 -5.41 26.07 66.03
N GLN A 4 -5.04 27.34 66.04
CA GLN A 4 -5.26 28.23 64.91
C GLN A 4 -4.32 27.77 63.80
N SER A 5 -4.85 27.11 62.77
CA SER A 5 -4.09 26.86 61.54
C SER A 5 -3.67 28.21 60.96
N SER A 6 -2.40 28.33 60.54
CA SER A 6 -1.94 29.56 59.89
C SER A 6 -2.70 29.74 58.57
N ILE A 7 -2.89 30.98 58.12
CA ILE A 7 -3.48 31.27 56.81
C ILE A 7 -2.71 30.54 55.70
N ASP A 8 -1.38 30.43 55.83
CA ASP A 8 -0.53 29.65 54.94
C ASP A 8 -0.89 28.17 54.88
N ASP A 9 -1.29 27.57 56.01
CA ASP A 9 -1.68 26.15 56.07
C ASP A 9 -2.98 25.92 55.30
N ILE A 10 -3.95 26.83 55.46
CA ILE A 10 -5.24 26.79 54.77
C ILE A 10 -5.05 26.98 53.25
N ILE A 11 -4.19 27.92 52.86
CA ILE A 11 -3.87 28.16 51.45
C ILE A 11 -3.19 26.93 50.84
N ARG A 12 -2.23 26.33 51.56
CA ARG A 12 -1.50 25.15 51.07
C ARG A 12 -2.42 23.95 50.92
N GLU A 13 -3.27 23.68 51.91
CA GLU A 13 -4.25 22.59 51.86
C GLU A 13 -5.23 22.76 50.68
N THR A 14 -5.73 23.98 50.47
CA THR A 14 -6.60 24.29 49.34
C THR A 14 -5.88 24.12 48.01
N ALA A 15 -4.63 24.57 47.90
CA ALA A 15 -3.82 24.42 46.70
C ALA A 15 -3.56 22.93 46.38
N ASP A 16 -3.26 22.12 47.38
CA ASP A 16 -3.04 20.68 47.22
C ASP A 16 -4.29 19.96 46.70
N GLU A 17 -5.48 20.32 47.20
CA GLU A 17 -6.74 19.78 46.66
C GLU A 17 -6.96 20.15 45.19
N VAL A 18 -6.68 21.41 44.82
CA VAL A 18 -6.81 21.87 43.43
C VAL A 18 -5.82 21.14 42.54
N VAL A 19 -4.56 21.02 42.96
CA VAL A 19 -3.53 20.29 42.23
C VAL A 19 -3.92 18.82 42.05
N ALA A 20 -4.45 18.17 43.08
CA ALA A 20 -4.93 16.79 42.98
C ALA A 20 -6.06 16.64 41.95
N ARG A 21 -7.05 17.55 41.97
CA ARG A 21 -8.18 17.54 41.02
C ARG A 21 -7.74 17.81 39.60
N VAL A 22 -6.87 18.80 39.40
CA VAL A 22 -6.35 19.19 38.08
C VAL A 22 -5.45 18.09 37.53
N SER A 23 -4.58 17.49 38.35
CA SER A 23 -3.71 16.38 37.93
C SER A 23 -4.52 15.19 37.44
N ALA A 24 -5.63 14.85 38.12
CA ALA A 24 -6.52 13.79 37.70
C ALA A 24 -7.23 14.12 36.37
N ALA A 25 -7.65 15.36 36.16
CA ALA A 25 -8.26 15.80 34.90
C ALA A 25 -7.26 15.77 33.74
N ILE A 26 -6.03 16.25 33.96
CA ILE A 26 -4.94 16.20 32.98
C ILE A 26 -4.61 14.75 32.63
N SER A 27 -4.49 13.87 33.63
CA SER A 27 -4.16 12.45 33.43
C SER A 27 -5.20 11.75 32.56
N ARG A 28 -6.50 12.04 32.78
CA ARG A 28 -7.58 11.54 31.93
C ARG A 28 -7.46 12.05 30.49
N HIS A 29 -7.26 13.36 30.31
CA HIS A 29 -7.16 13.96 28.99
C HIS A 29 -5.95 13.44 28.20
N VAL A 30 -4.79 13.31 28.85
CA VAL A 30 -3.60 12.70 28.25
C VAL A 30 -3.87 11.24 27.89
N GLY A 31 -4.54 10.49 28.75
CA GLY A 31 -4.97 9.11 28.47
C GLY A 31 -5.83 9.01 27.22
N ASP A 32 -6.79 9.91 27.06
CA ASP A 32 -7.67 9.96 25.88
C ASP A 32 -6.89 10.29 24.60
N LEU A 33 -6.00 11.28 24.64
CA LEU A 33 -5.14 11.65 23.51
C LEU A 33 -4.20 10.50 23.10
N VAL A 34 -3.63 9.79 24.08
CA VAL A 34 -2.77 8.62 23.83
C VAL A 34 -3.59 7.49 23.21
N GLN A 35 -4.79 7.20 23.73
CA GLN A 35 -5.71 6.21 23.14
C GLN A 35 -6.10 6.56 21.71
N GLU A 36 -6.37 7.84 21.42
CA GLU A 36 -6.67 8.31 20.08
C GLU A 36 -5.45 8.15 19.15
N GLY A 37 -4.25 8.51 19.62
CA GLY A 37 -2.99 8.32 18.89
C GLY A 37 -2.74 6.85 18.56
N ILE A 38 -2.92 5.95 19.54
CA ILE A 38 -2.79 4.50 19.34
C ILE A 38 -3.83 4.00 18.33
N ARG A 39 -5.09 4.43 18.42
CA ARG A 39 -6.13 4.06 17.44
C ARG A 39 -5.80 4.55 16.03
N ARG A 40 -5.24 5.75 15.89
CA ARG A 40 -4.79 6.29 14.60
C ARG A 40 -3.64 5.49 14.02
N GLU A 41 -2.65 5.13 14.84
CA GLU A 41 -1.51 4.32 14.39
C GLU A 41 -1.91 2.87 14.10
N LEU A 42 -2.80 2.27 14.90
CA LEU A 42 -3.37 0.94 14.64
C LEU A 42 -4.31 0.94 13.42
N GLY A 43 -5.06 2.02 13.18
CA GLY A 43 -5.86 2.20 11.96
C GLY A 43 -5.03 2.52 10.72
N LYS A 44 -3.83 3.10 10.90
CA LYS A 44 -2.79 3.26 9.89
C LYS A 44 -1.95 2.01 9.67
N SER A 45 -2.04 1.01 10.56
CA SER A 45 -1.54 -0.33 10.27
C SER A 45 -2.11 -0.64 8.89
N PRO A 46 -1.27 -0.79 7.86
CA PRO A 46 -1.74 -0.91 6.50
C PRO A 46 -2.56 -2.17 6.52
N ALA A 47 -3.88 -2.01 6.64
CA ALA A 47 -4.84 -3.08 6.78
C ALA A 47 -4.39 -4.09 5.78
N ALA A 48 -3.81 -5.19 6.29
CA ALA A 48 -2.96 -6.07 5.51
C ALA A 48 -3.74 -6.26 4.24
N ARG A 49 -3.27 -5.63 3.15
CA ARG A 49 -3.97 -5.67 1.87
C ARG A 49 -3.83 -7.12 1.56
N ARG A 50 -4.84 -7.90 1.98
CA ARG A 50 -4.93 -9.33 1.77
C ARG A 50 -4.68 -9.38 0.29
N PRO A 51 -3.50 -9.84 -0.17
CA PRO A 51 -3.16 -9.71 -1.57
C PRO A 51 -4.29 -10.49 -2.21
N ALA A 52 -5.21 -9.79 -2.86
CA ALA A 52 -6.37 -10.39 -3.50
C ALA A 52 -5.71 -11.38 -4.43
N ALA A 53 -5.77 -12.67 -4.05
CA ALA A 53 -4.78 -13.66 -4.41
C ALA A 53 -4.47 -13.41 -5.86
N ALA A 54 -3.30 -12.83 -6.14
CA ALA A 54 -2.99 -12.34 -7.46
C ALA A 54 -3.06 -13.61 -8.28
N ALA A 55 -4.18 -13.82 -8.97
CA ALA A 55 -4.49 -15.06 -9.65
C ALA A 55 -3.27 -15.24 -10.51
N ARG A 56 -2.41 -16.19 -10.12
CA ARG A 56 -1.01 -16.21 -10.55
C ARG A 56 -1.12 -16.17 -12.06
N ARG A 57 -0.87 -15.00 -12.65
CA ARG A 57 -1.08 -14.80 -14.07
C ARG A 57 -0.05 -15.73 -14.65
N GLY A 58 -0.51 -16.91 -15.09
CA GLY A 58 0.37 -17.96 -15.53
C GLY A 58 1.36 -17.37 -16.51
N GLU A 59 2.59 -17.87 -16.50
CA GLU A 59 3.58 -17.44 -17.48
C GLU A 59 2.93 -17.44 -18.86
N ILE A 60 2.94 -16.29 -19.54
CA ILE A 60 2.35 -16.17 -20.87
C ILE A 60 3.24 -16.96 -21.81
N THR A 61 2.82 -18.17 -22.16
CA THR A 61 3.53 -19.08 -23.08
C THR A 61 3.18 -18.83 -24.53
N ARG A 62 2.04 -18.17 -24.79
CA ARG A 62 1.54 -17.85 -26.12
C ARG A 62 1.06 -16.40 -26.21
N TRP A 63 1.42 -15.74 -27.29
CA TRP A 63 0.98 -14.38 -27.60
C TRP A 63 0.65 -14.25 -29.09
N VAL A 64 -0.39 -13.48 -29.41
CA VAL A 64 -0.85 -13.27 -30.78
C VAL A 64 -0.91 -11.77 -31.05
N ALA A 65 -0.41 -11.34 -32.21
CA ALA A 65 -0.49 -9.96 -32.66
C ALA A 65 -1.90 -9.58 -33.16
N ASP A 66 -2.93 -9.80 -32.33
CA ASP A 66 -4.33 -9.49 -32.63
C ASP A 66 -4.71 -8.06 -32.19
N ALA A 67 -5.92 -7.60 -32.46
CA ALA A 67 -6.39 -6.27 -32.04
C ALA A 67 -6.39 -6.07 -30.50
N ARG A 68 -6.56 -7.14 -29.72
CA ARG A 68 -6.67 -7.12 -28.25
C ARG A 68 -5.30 -7.09 -27.56
N ALA A 69 -4.23 -7.44 -28.27
CA ALA A 69 -2.88 -7.43 -27.76
C ALA A 69 -2.44 -6.00 -27.41
N ARG A 70 -2.23 -5.76 -26.12
CA ARG A 70 -1.81 -4.45 -25.58
C ARG A 70 -0.29 -4.28 -25.56
N ARG A 71 0.43 -5.25 -24.96
CA ARG A 71 1.90 -5.23 -24.81
C ARG A 71 2.50 -6.45 -25.49
N VAL A 72 3.70 -6.29 -26.02
CA VAL A 72 4.55 -7.40 -26.50
C VAL A 72 5.27 -8.03 -25.30
N PRO A 73 5.10 -9.34 -25.04
CA PRO A 73 5.81 -10.04 -23.96
C PRO A 73 7.30 -10.21 -24.25
N ASN A 74 8.12 -10.33 -23.21
CA ASN A 74 9.58 -10.44 -23.32
C ASN A 74 10.02 -11.61 -24.22
N PHE A 75 9.40 -12.79 -24.13
CA PHE A 75 9.79 -13.94 -24.97
C PHE A 75 9.65 -13.66 -26.48
N VAL A 76 8.72 -12.78 -26.85
CA VAL A 76 8.54 -12.36 -28.25
C VAL A 76 9.62 -11.34 -28.63
N ILE A 77 9.96 -10.42 -27.73
CA ILE A 77 11.03 -9.43 -27.92
C ILE A 77 12.39 -10.14 -28.05
N GLU A 78 12.67 -11.10 -27.18
CA GLU A 78 13.90 -11.91 -27.19
C GLU A 78 14.01 -12.72 -28.49
N ALA A 79 12.91 -13.29 -28.97
CA ALA A 79 12.93 -14.09 -30.19
C ALA A 79 13.01 -13.23 -31.48
N THR A 80 12.44 -12.02 -31.47
CA THR A 80 12.31 -11.20 -32.70
C THR A 80 13.21 -9.97 -32.77
N GLY A 81 13.71 -9.48 -31.64
CA GLY A 81 14.36 -8.18 -31.48
C GLY A 81 13.41 -6.98 -31.61
N LEU A 82 12.08 -7.21 -31.64
CA LEU A 82 11.09 -6.16 -31.88
C LEU A 82 10.28 -5.86 -30.62
N GLU A 83 10.39 -4.62 -30.13
CA GLU A 83 9.78 -4.21 -28.86
C GLU A 83 8.31 -3.81 -28.97
N THR A 84 7.87 -3.39 -30.16
CA THR A 84 6.52 -2.85 -30.36
C THR A 84 5.67 -3.74 -31.24
N LYS A 85 4.38 -3.84 -30.90
CA LYS A 85 3.38 -4.59 -31.68
C LYS A 85 3.36 -4.15 -33.14
N LYS A 86 3.50 -2.84 -33.40
CA LYS A 86 3.55 -2.27 -34.75
C LYS A 86 4.69 -2.87 -35.59
N LYS A 87 5.89 -3.00 -35.01
CA LYS A 87 7.05 -3.61 -35.69
C LYS A 87 6.80 -5.10 -35.97
N ILE A 88 6.19 -5.81 -35.02
CA ILE A 88 5.85 -7.22 -35.21
C ILE A 88 4.83 -7.41 -36.33
N VAL A 89 3.74 -6.64 -36.32
CA VAL A 89 2.70 -6.70 -37.37
C VAL A 89 3.29 -6.34 -38.74
N ALA A 90 4.22 -5.39 -38.81
CA ALA A 90 4.91 -5.05 -40.06
C ALA A 90 5.75 -6.22 -40.61
N LYS A 91 6.42 -7.00 -39.74
CA LYS A 91 7.33 -8.09 -40.16
C LYS A 91 6.63 -9.44 -40.32
N PHE A 92 5.64 -9.74 -39.48
CA PHE A 92 5.00 -11.06 -39.39
C PHE A 92 3.52 -11.06 -39.79
N GLY A 93 2.94 -9.88 -40.03
CA GLY A 93 1.53 -9.72 -40.35
C GLY A 93 0.62 -9.65 -39.11
N GLU A 94 -0.65 -9.33 -39.36
CA GLU A 94 -1.69 -9.36 -38.33
C GLU A 94 -1.97 -10.81 -37.90
N ASN A 95 -2.31 -10.99 -36.62
CA ASN A 95 -2.61 -12.31 -36.02
C ASN A 95 -1.43 -13.30 -36.02
N ALA A 96 -0.19 -12.83 -36.20
CA ALA A 96 1.01 -13.65 -36.02
C ALA A 96 1.05 -14.22 -34.58
N ALA A 97 1.16 -15.55 -34.47
CA ALA A 97 1.19 -16.26 -33.20
C ALA A 97 2.62 -16.66 -32.83
N PHE A 98 3.00 -16.37 -31.59
CA PHE A 98 4.29 -16.68 -31.01
C PHE A 98 4.10 -17.57 -29.79
N GLU A 99 4.88 -18.64 -29.71
CA GLU A 99 4.88 -19.57 -28.58
C GLU A 99 6.30 -19.70 -28.04
N LYS A 100 6.46 -19.63 -26.70
CA LYS A 100 7.77 -19.71 -26.03
C LYS A 100 8.45 -21.04 -26.38
N GLY A 101 9.67 -20.97 -26.91
CA GLY A 101 10.46 -22.15 -27.31
C GLY A 101 10.10 -22.75 -28.67
N LYS A 102 9.12 -22.22 -29.39
CA LYS A 102 8.82 -22.62 -30.78
C LYS A 102 9.49 -21.70 -31.79
N PRO A 103 9.75 -22.17 -33.01
CA PRO A 103 10.29 -21.33 -34.08
C PRO A 103 9.35 -20.14 -34.36
N LEU A 104 9.94 -19.06 -34.85
CA LEU A 104 9.21 -17.85 -35.21
C LEU A 104 8.17 -18.14 -36.30
N PRO A 105 7.01 -17.47 -36.27
CA PRO A 105 6.04 -17.54 -37.36
C PRO A 105 6.67 -17.04 -38.65
N LYS A 106 6.16 -17.52 -39.79
CA LYS A 106 6.65 -17.07 -41.11
C LYS A 106 6.54 -15.56 -41.21
N ALA A 107 7.63 -14.91 -41.61
CA ALA A 107 7.59 -13.48 -41.92
C ALA A 107 6.59 -13.26 -43.05
N LYS A 108 5.85 -12.15 -42.98
CA LYS A 108 4.98 -11.73 -44.07
C LYS A 108 5.91 -11.43 -45.25
N ALA A 109 5.75 -12.15 -46.35
CA ALA A 109 6.41 -11.78 -47.60
C ALA A 109 6.01 -10.34 -47.92
N ALA A 110 7.00 -9.48 -48.15
CA ALA A 110 6.80 -8.06 -48.43
C ALA A 110 5.90 -7.86 -49.65
#